data_AF-A0A8S3EK93-F1
#
_entry.id   AF-A0A8S3EK93-F1
#
_cell.length_a   1.000
_cell.length_b   1.000
_cell.length_c   1.000
_cell.angle_alpha   90.00
_cell.angle_beta   90.00
_cell.angle_gamma   90.00
#
_symmetry.space_group_name_H-M   'P 1'
#
loop_
_entity.id
_entity.type
_entity.pdbx_description
1 polymer ?
#
loop_
_entity_poly.entity_id
_entity_poly.type
_entity_poly.pdbx_seq_one_letter_code
_entity_poly.pdbx_strand_id
1 'polypeptide(L)' 'NVLDGDLCEQYNHLDINKQKMIAEGLDRTTSEVAKKLEDIRTRFAF' A
#
# COMPACT_ATOMS: atom_id res chain seq x y z
N ASN A 1 -6.55 11.56 -13.96
CA ASN A 1 -6.71 10.28 -13.25
C ASN A 1 -6.47 10.51 -11.78
N VAL A 2 -7.49 10.27 -10.95
CA VAL A 2 -7.40 10.35 -9.48
C VAL A 2 -7.26 8.93 -8.96
N LEU A 3 -6.40 8.73 -7.95
CA LEU A 3 -6.26 7.46 -7.24
C LEU A 3 -6.92 7.59 -5.87
N ASP A 4 -7.59 6.51 -5.45
CA ASP A 4 -8.29 6.43 -4.17
C ASP A 4 -7.29 6.02 -3.06
N GLY A 5 -6.90 7.00 -2.24
CA GLY A 5 -5.94 6.79 -1.15
C GLY A 5 -6.49 5.90 -0.03
N ASP A 6 -7.77 6.06 0.31
CA ASP A 6 -8.46 5.26 1.32
C ASP A 6 -8.51 3.78 0.91
N LEU A 7 -8.75 3.50 -0.38
CA LEU A 7 -8.69 2.14 -0.91
C LEU A 7 -7.28 1.54 -0.78
N CYS A 8 -6.24 2.33 -1.05
CA CYS A 8 -4.87 1.87 -0.90
C CYS A 8 -4.49 1.60 0.56
N GLU A 9 -5.02 2.34 1.53
CA GLU A 9 -4.78 2.09 2.97
C GLU A 9 -5.37 0.76 3.47
N GLN A 10 -6.39 0.22 2.78
CA GLN A 10 -6.94 -1.10 3.08
C GLN A 10 -5.94 -2.23 2.84
N TYR A 11 -4.85 -1.99 2.10
CA TYR A 11 -3.77 -2.96 1.89
C TYR A 11 -3.27 -3.59 3.19
N ASN A 12 -3.11 -2.79 4.25
CA ASN A 12 -2.65 -3.28 5.56
C ASN A 12 -3.67 -4.19 6.27
N HIS A 13 -4.95 -4.11 5.88
CA HIS A 13 -6.04 -4.93 6.42
C HIS A 13 -6.28 -6.20 5.61
N LEU A 14 -5.61 -6.37 4.46
CA LEU A 14 -5.70 -7.58 3.67
C LEU A 14 -4.95 -8.74 4.32
N ASP A 15 -5.41 -9.95 4.03
CA ASP A 15 -4.73 -11.18 4.41
C ASP A 15 -3.29 -11.21 3.88
N ILE A 16 -2.36 -11.81 4.65
CA ILE A 16 -0.92 -11.80 4.33
C ILE A 16 -0.63 -12.38 2.94
N ASN A 17 -1.42 -13.37 2.51
CA ASN A 17 -1.30 -13.99 1.20
C ASN A 17 -1.66 -13.01 0.07
N LYS A 18 -2.71 -12.20 0.27
CA LYS A 18 -3.11 -11.17 -0.69
C LYS A 18 -2.10 -10.02 -0.73
N GLN A 19 -1.60 -9.60 0.43
CA GLN A 19 -0.54 -8.59 0.49
C GLN A 19 0.69 -9.03 -0.30
N LYS A 20 1.17 -10.27 -0.08
CA LYS A 20 2.30 -10.84 -0.83
C LYS A 20 2.04 -10.88 -2.33
N MET A 21 0.88 -11.40 -2.74
CA MET A 21 0.53 -11.49 -4.16
C MET A 21 0.53 -10.12 -4.86
N ILE A 22 0.02 -9.09 -4.18
CA ILE A 22 0.03 -7.71 -4.69
C ILE A 22 1.47 -7.15 -4.72
N ALA A 23 2.25 -7.37 -3.67
CA ALA A 23 3.63 -6.89 -3.58
C ALA A 23 4.53 -7.55 -4.64
N GLU A 24 4.39 -8.86 -4.85
CA GLU A 24 5.07 -9.60 -5.90
C GLU A 24 4.70 -9.08 -7.29
N GLY A 25 3.42 -8.77 -7.55
CA GLY A 25 2.98 -8.13 -8.79
C GLY A 25 3.53 -6.72 -9.02
N LEU A 26 4.15 -6.11 -7.99
CA LEU A 26 4.79 -4.80 -8.02
C LEU A 26 6.32 -4.89 -7.94
N ASP A 27 6.90 -6.10 -7.96
CA ASP A 27 8.32 -6.38 -7.73
C ASP A 27 8.83 -5.74 -6.42
N ARG A 28 8.01 -5.79 -5.38
CA ARG A 28 8.29 -5.21 -4.05
C ARG A 28 7.99 -6.18 -2.94
N THR A 29 8.50 -5.88 -1.75
CA THR A 29 8.10 -6.55 -0.52
C THR A 29 6.85 -5.91 0.08
N THR A 30 6.10 -6.68 0.89
CA THR A 30 4.91 -6.17 1.56
C THR A 30 5.21 -4.95 2.44
N SER A 31 6.38 -4.94 3.08
CA SER A 31 6.88 -3.83 3.89
C SER A 31 7.18 -2.58 3.09
N GLU A 32 7.72 -2.70 1.87
CA GLU A 32 7.97 -1.54 1.00
C GLU A 32 6.67 -0.90 0.52
N VAL A 33 5.66 -1.71 0.19
CA VAL A 33 4.33 -1.21 -0.18
C VAL A 33 3.71 -0.46 1.00
N ALA A 34 3.71 -1.06 2.20
CA ALA A 34 3.18 -0.42 3.40
C ALA A 34 3.90 0.91 3.73
N LYS A 35 5.24 0.91 3.67
CA LYS A 35 6.05 2.13 3.92
C LYS A 35 5.73 3.24 2.91
N LYS A 36 5.53 2.88 1.64
CA LYS A 36 5.19 3.85 0.58
C LYS A 36 3.83 4.50 0.82
N LEU A 37 2.84 3.72 1.26
CA LEU A 37 1.51 4.22 1.61
C LEU A 37 1.58 5.20 2.78
N GLU A 38 2.36 4.87 3.81
CA GLU A 38 2.57 5.74 4.97
C GLU A 38 3.30 7.04 4.62
N ASP A 39 4.32 6.99 3.75
CA ASP A 39 5.06 8.16 3.27
C ASP A 39 4.15 9.13 2.51
N ILE A 40 3.28 8.60 1.63
CA ILE A 40 2.29 9.40 0.90
C ILE A 40 1.31 10.07 1.87
N ARG A 41 0.77 9.32 2.83
CA ARG A 41 -0.14 9.86 3.85
C ARG A 41 0.52 10.97 4.66
N THR A 42 1.75 10.76 5.11
CA THR A 42 2.48 11.73 5.94
C THR A 42 2.88 12.99 5.16
N ARG A 43 3.13 12.86 3.85
CA ARG A 43 3.60 13.97 3.01
C ARG A 43 2.49 14.83 2.42
N PHE A 44 1.30 14.27 2.24
CA PHE A 44 0.19 14.94 1.54
C PHE A 44 -1.09 15.07 2.37
N ALA A 45 -1.24 14.32 3.46
CA ALA A 45 -2.43 14.37 4.32
C ALA A 45 -2.18 15.01 5.71
N PHE A 46 -0.96 15.52 5.97
CA PHE A 46 -0.60 16.32 7.14
C PHE A 46 0.23 17.55 6.77
#